data_AF-A0A2G9MRR5-F1
#
_entry.id   AF-A0A2G9MRR5-F1
#
_cell.length_a   1.000
_cell.length_b   1.000
_cell.length_c   1.000
_cell.angle_alpha   90.00
_cell.angle_beta   90.00
_cell.angle_gamma   90.00
#
_symmetry.space_group_name_H-M   'P 1'
#
loop_
_entity.id
_entity.type
_entity.pdbx_description
1 polymer ?
#
loop_
_entity_poly.entity_id
_entity_poly.type
_entity_poly.pdbx_seq_one_letter_code
_entity_poly.pdbx_strand_id
1 'polypeptide(L)'
;MANNDTCGSYEVIREGEEVILKISCETCPFFPSIEDNPRVMALVIDALAETGSATKIVLTQKRDYEYDYTQTLILLEVAKLYRKLNRQKRSFNLFQNETARKYVEPRFAEIQDILFNYLKSDPIQAYMTLIRISERENQLIKTKAINQEGIAALQQYYRLIESIVGELQQSQLIQQALPHLREYKLSDRTIYRKILTPTVKPNFMYTKLMATFPTKGEELDSYTVNDTEVTIFKLPNIVQPLYHIIPPEFRLDEEKYEILDLARTGLEKFEPKKGEFTDPERIRDV
;
A
#
# COMPACT_ATOMS: atom_id res chain seq x y z
N MET A 1 12.53 4.94 -28.25
CA MET A 1 11.34 5.75 -27.89
C MET A 1 11.34 5.85 -26.38
N ALA A 2 11.35 7.05 -25.81
CA ALA A 2 11.34 7.23 -24.36
C ALA A 2 9.97 6.77 -23.83
N ASN A 3 9.94 5.71 -23.02
CA ASN A 3 8.80 5.46 -22.15
C ASN A 3 8.72 6.68 -21.22
N ASN A 4 7.68 7.49 -21.36
CA ASN A 4 7.29 8.43 -20.33
C ASN A 4 6.77 7.59 -19.14
N ASP A 5 7.68 7.04 -18.33
CA ASP A 5 7.30 6.42 -17.07
C ASP A 5 6.85 7.53 -16.12
N THR A 6 5.54 7.82 -16.18
CA THR A 6 4.89 8.73 -15.26
C THR A 6 4.83 8.08 -13.89
N CYS A 7 5.21 8.82 -12.85
CA CYS A 7 5.15 8.37 -11.46
C CYS A 7 3.82 7.66 -11.15
N GLY A 8 3.89 6.43 -10.64
CA GLY A 8 2.72 5.62 -10.32
C GLY A 8 2.16 4.81 -11.50
N SER A 9 2.86 4.74 -12.64
CA SER A 9 2.57 3.75 -13.67
C SER A 9 2.65 2.36 -13.05
N TYR A 10 1.72 1.47 -13.41
CA TYR A 10 1.69 0.13 -12.86
C TYR A 10 1.46 -0.92 -13.94
N GLU A 11 1.98 -2.11 -13.69
CA GLU A 11 1.77 -3.30 -14.51
C GLU A 11 1.37 -4.48 -13.63
N VAL A 12 0.64 -5.43 -14.23
CA VAL A 12 0.24 -6.67 -13.56
C VAL A 12 1.01 -7.82 -14.18
N ILE A 13 1.95 -8.37 -13.43
CA ILE A 13 2.76 -9.50 -13.84
C ILE A 13 2.13 -10.77 -13.27
N ARG A 14 1.98 -11.81 -14.08
CA ARG A 14 1.42 -13.10 -13.66
C ARG A 14 2.50 -14.17 -13.77
N GLU A 15 2.93 -14.69 -12.63
CA GLU A 15 3.95 -15.72 -12.52
C GLU A 15 3.38 -16.93 -11.76
N GLY A 16 2.89 -17.92 -12.51
CA GLY A 16 2.24 -19.10 -11.91
C GLY A 16 0.98 -18.71 -11.12
N GLU A 17 1.00 -18.94 -9.82
CA GLU A 17 -0.08 -18.56 -8.89
C GLU A 17 0.06 -17.13 -8.35
N GLU A 18 1.19 -16.47 -8.57
CA GLU A 18 1.41 -15.09 -8.14
C GLU A 18 0.86 -14.10 -9.17
N VAL A 19 0.08 -13.14 -8.68
CA VAL A 19 -0.35 -11.94 -9.41
C VAL A 19 0.31 -10.74 -8.76
N ILE A 20 1.38 -10.25 -9.37
CA ILE A 20 2.21 -9.18 -8.85
C ILE A 20 1.71 -7.86 -9.42
N LEU A 21 1.27 -6.96 -8.54
CA LEU A 21 1.02 -5.56 -8.87
C LEU A 21 2.33 -4.79 -8.70
N LYS A 22 3.00 -4.47 -9.81
CA LYS A 22 4.25 -3.73 -9.81
C LYS A 22 3.97 -2.27 -10.16
N ILE A 23 4.40 -1.34 -9.31
CA ILE A 23 4.17 0.11 -9.47
C ILE A 23 5.53 0.81 -9.56
N SER A 24 5.78 1.48 -10.69
CA SER A 24 6.99 2.28 -10.88
C SER A 24 6.88 3.60 -10.14
N CYS A 25 7.84 3.82 -9.24
CA CYS A 25 8.03 5.03 -8.46
C CYS A 25 9.32 5.77 -8.82
N GLU A 26 9.98 5.41 -9.93
CA GLU A 26 11.27 5.98 -10.34
C GLU A 26 11.23 7.50 -10.50
N THR A 27 10.18 8.01 -11.14
CA THR A 27 9.99 9.44 -11.39
C THR A 27 9.18 10.14 -10.29
N CYS A 28 8.85 9.45 -9.19
CA CYS A 28 8.09 10.04 -8.10
C CYS A 28 8.95 10.98 -7.24
N PRO A 29 8.45 12.17 -6.88
CA PRO A 29 9.19 13.12 -6.03
C PRO A 29 9.14 12.73 -4.54
N PHE A 30 8.75 11.50 -4.22
CA PHE A 30 8.53 11.02 -2.86
C PHE A 30 8.94 9.56 -2.72
N PHE A 31 9.18 9.14 -1.49
CA PHE A 31 9.61 7.79 -1.17
C PHE A 31 8.47 6.77 -1.34
N PRO A 32 8.71 5.59 -1.94
CA PRO A 32 7.74 4.54 -2.21
C PRO A 32 7.40 3.72 -0.95
N SER A 33 6.75 4.36 0.02
CA SER A 33 6.29 3.71 1.26
C SER A 33 4.77 3.88 1.41
N ILE A 34 4.05 2.77 1.53
CA ILE A 34 2.59 2.77 1.70
C ILE A 34 2.25 3.29 3.10
N GLU A 35 3.00 2.83 4.09
CA GLU A 35 2.82 3.16 5.50
C GLU A 35 3.08 4.64 5.78
N ASP A 36 4.09 5.25 5.17
CA ASP A 36 4.50 6.62 5.49
C ASP A 36 3.91 7.69 4.56
N ASN A 37 3.47 7.30 3.36
CA ASN A 37 3.06 8.28 2.36
C ASN A 37 1.61 8.10 1.91
N PRO A 38 0.70 9.06 2.23
CA PRO A 38 -0.70 8.98 1.81
C PRO A 38 -0.88 8.99 0.29
N ARG A 39 0.06 9.58 -0.47
CA ARG A 39 0.01 9.58 -1.94
C ARG A 39 0.30 8.18 -2.50
N VAL A 40 1.28 7.48 -1.93
CA VAL A 40 1.61 6.10 -2.33
C VAL A 40 0.45 5.17 -1.97
N MET A 41 -0.13 5.30 -0.77
CA MET A 41 -1.34 4.56 -0.39
C MET A 41 -2.47 4.77 -1.41
N ALA A 42 -2.74 6.02 -1.78
CA ALA A 42 -3.78 6.33 -2.77
C ALA A 42 -3.50 5.68 -4.14
N LEU A 43 -2.26 5.75 -4.63
CA LEU A 43 -1.85 5.12 -5.88
C LEU A 43 -2.07 3.60 -5.84
N VAL A 44 -1.66 2.96 -4.74
CA VAL A 44 -1.82 1.51 -4.56
C VAL A 44 -3.30 1.13 -4.50
N ILE A 45 -4.11 1.85 -3.74
CA ILE A 45 -5.55 1.56 -3.61
C ILE A 45 -6.27 1.77 -4.94
N ASP A 46 -5.95 2.84 -5.68
CA ASP A 46 -6.52 3.08 -7.01
C ASP A 46 -6.12 1.93 -7.97
N ALA A 47 -4.84 1.54 -8.03
CA ALA A 47 -4.36 0.43 -8.86
C ALA A 47 -4.98 -0.92 -8.47
N LEU A 48 -5.12 -1.23 -7.17
CA LEU A 48 -5.82 -2.44 -6.69
C LEU A 48 -7.31 -2.41 -7.02
N ALA A 49 -7.95 -1.24 -6.95
CA ALA A 49 -9.36 -1.10 -7.27
C ALA A 49 -9.63 -1.29 -8.76
N GLU A 50 -8.70 -0.90 -9.62
CA GLU A 50 -8.75 -1.11 -11.06
C GLU A 50 -8.51 -2.58 -11.43
N THR A 51 -7.40 -3.15 -10.95
CA THR A 51 -6.97 -4.53 -11.25
C THR A 51 -7.87 -5.59 -10.64
N GLY A 52 -8.38 -5.37 -9.42
CA GLY A 52 -9.33 -6.22 -8.72
C GLY A 52 -8.73 -7.46 -8.02
N SER A 53 -7.50 -7.85 -8.34
CA SER A 53 -6.79 -8.95 -7.69
C SER A 53 -5.28 -8.77 -7.78
N ALA A 54 -4.60 -8.96 -6.65
CA ALA A 54 -3.15 -9.09 -6.57
C ALA A 54 -2.82 -10.01 -5.37
N THR A 55 -1.72 -10.75 -5.48
CA THR A 55 -1.16 -11.56 -4.38
C THR A 55 0.09 -10.93 -3.80
N LYS A 56 0.68 -9.94 -4.48
CA LYS A 56 1.87 -9.21 -4.05
C LYS A 56 1.83 -7.81 -4.63
N ILE A 57 2.33 -6.84 -3.87
CA ILE A 57 2.55 -5.48 -4.35
C ILE A 57 4.05 -5.21 -4.31
N VAL A 58 4.58 -4.66 -5.40
CA VAL A 58 5.99 -4.26 -5.49
C VAL A 58 6.04 -2.80 -5.92
N LEU A 59 6.61 -1.95 -5.06
CA LEU A 59 6.92 -0.58 -5.44
C LEU A 59 8.39 -0.53 -5.87
N THR A 60 8.64 -0.11 -7.10
CA THR A 60 9.99 -0.10 -7.69
C THR A 60 10.52 1.32 -7.78
N GLN A 61 11.70 1.56 -7.22
CA GLN A 61 12.50 2.77 -7.41
C GLN A 61 13.98 2.36 -7.47
N LYS A 62 14.88 2.99 -6.69
CA LYS A 62 16.25 2.49 -6.45
C LYS A 62 16.26 1.16 -5.68
N ARG A 63 15.17 0.79 -5.02
CA ARG A 63 14.98 -0.48 -4.32
C ARG A 63 13.56 -0.95 -4.57
N ASP A 64 13.34 -2.26 -4.49
CA ASP A 64 12.00 -2.84 -4.50
C ASP A 64 11.47 -2.94 -3.06
N TYR A 65 10.26 -2.45 -2.87
CA TYR A 65 9.49 -2.57 -1.63
C TYR A 65 8.37 -3.58 -1.87
N GLU A 66 8.57 -4.80 -1.36
CA GLU A 66 7.63 -5.90 -1.54
C GLU A 66 6.69 -6.02 -0.34
N TYR A 67 5.39 -6.01 -0.62
CA TYR A 67 4.34 -6.33 0.34
C TYR A 67 3.80 -7.72 0.01
N ASP A 68 3.88 -8.62 0.99
CA ASP A 68 3.48 -10.02 0.83
C ASP A 68 1.97 -10.18 0.63
N TYR A 69 1.54 -11.44 0.51
CA TYR A 69 0.14 -11.80 0.36
C TYR A 69 -0.77 -11.28 1.47
N THR A 70 -0.35 -11.40 2.73
CA THR A 70 -1.15 -10.98 3.89
C THR A 70 -1.38 -9.47 3.85
N GLN A 71 -0.31 -8.70 3.62
CA GLN A 71 -0.37 -7.24 3.54
C GLN A 71 -1.15 -6.78 2.31
N THR A 72 -1.00 -7.48 1.18
CA THR A 72 -1.74 -7.20 -0.05
C THR A 72 -3.24 -7.45 0.12
N LEU A 73 -3.64 -8.50 0.85
CA LEU A 73 -5.05 -8.76 1.15
C LEU A 73 -5.70 -7.64 1.96
N ILE A 74 -4.98 -7.13 2.98
CA ILE A 74 -5.45 -6.01 3.80
C ILE A 74 -5.78 -4.79 2.92
N LEU A 75 -4.88 -4.44 2.00
CA LEU A 75 -5.07 -3.31 1.08
C LEU A 75 -6.14 -3.60 0.01
N LEU A 76 -6.23 -4.85 -0.46
CA LEU A 76 -7.23 -5.26 -1.43
C LEU A 76 -8.66 -5.19 -0.86
N GLU A 77 -8.87 -5.49 0.43
CA GLU A 77 -10.16 -5.28 1.09
C GLU A 77 -10.57 -3.80 1.06
N VAL A 78 -9.65 -2.88 1.36
CA VAL A 78 -9.89 -1.44 1.28
C VAL A 78 -10.23 -1.02 -0.15
N ALA A 79 -9.48 -1.48 -1.13
CA ALA A 79 -9.73 -1.18 -2.54
C ALA A 79 -11.11 -1.69 -3.02
N LYS A 80 -11.52 -2.89 -2.58
CA LYS A 80 -12.86 -3.44 -2.84
C LYS A 80 -13.96 -2.59 -2.21
N LEU A 81 -13.77 -2.15 -0.96
CA LEU A 81 -14.71 -1.26 -0.27
C LEU A 81 -14.81 0.09 -1.01
N TYR A 82 -13.68 0.70 -1.36
CA TYR A 82 -13.64 1.93 -2.15
C TYR A 82 -14.43 1.79 -3.46
N ARG A 83 -14.16 0.73 -4.25
CA ARG A 83 -14.87 0.45 -5.49
C ARG A 83 -16.38 0.23 -5.27
N LYS A 84 -16.76 -0.46 -4.21
CA LYS A 84 -18.17 -0.70 -3.84
C LYS A 84 -18.88 0.60 -3.48
N LEU A 85 -18.27 1.42 -2.64
CA LEU A 85 -18.83 2.68 -2.16
C LEU A 85 -18.93 3.73 -3.27
N ASN A 86 -17.95 3.76 -4.19
CA ASN A 86 -17.94 4.69 -5.31
C ASN A 86 -18.95 4.30 -6.42
N ARG A 87 -19.15 3.00 -6.69
CA ARG A 87 -20.12 2.53 -7.70
C ARG A 87 -21.59 2.68 -7.28
N GLN A 88 -21.88 2.60 -5.99
CA GLN A 88 -23.25 2.74 -5.53
C GLN A 88 -23.64 4.22 -5.56
N LYS A 89 -24.56 4.58 -6.48
CA LYS A 89 -25.25 5.87 -6.49
C LYS A 89 -26.18 6.01 -5.27
N ARG A 90 -25.63 5.94 -4.04
CA ARG A 90 -26.37 5.97 -2.76
C ARG A 90 -27.12 7.29 -2.54
N SER A 91 -26.86 8.29 -3.38
CA SER A 91 -27.48 9.62 -3.38
C SER A 91 -28.96 9.64 -3.79
N PHE A 92 -29.44 8.72 -4.63
CA PHE A 92 -30.80 8.85 -5.22
C PHE A 92 -31.93 8.77 -4.19
N ASN A 93 -31.72 8.08 -3.07
CA ASN A 93 -32.75 7.96 -2.03
C ASN A 93 -32.65 9.05 -0.95
N LEU A 94 -31.56 9.82 -0.89
CA LEU A 94 -31.33 10.80 0.18
C LEU A 94 -31.94 12.19 -0.11
N PHE A 95 -32.29 12.49 -1.36
CA PHE A 95 -32.71 13.82 -1.80
C PHE A 95 -34.12 13.86 -2.39
N GLN A 96 -34.99 12.93 -1.97
CA GLN A 96 -36.31 12.73 -2.57
C GLN A 96 -37.27 13.93 -2.35
N ASN A 97 -37.08 14.71 -1.29
CA ASN A 97 -37.93 15.83 -0.91
C ASN A 97 -37.12 17.09 -0.55
N GLU A 98 -37.75 18.27 -0.65
CA GLU A 98 -37.11 19.57 -0.42
C GLU A 98 -36.50 19.69 1.00
N THR A 99 -37.19 19.14 1.99
CA THR A 99 -36.68 19.09 3.37
C THR A 99 -35.38 18.29 3.46
N ALA A 100 -35.28 17.13 2.80
CA ALA A 100 -34.05 16.37 2.82
C ALA A 100 -32.91 17.07 2.07
N ARG A 101 -33.19 17.78 0.96
CA ARG A 101 -32.18 18.62 0.30
C ARG A 101 -31.64 19.68 1.26
N LYS A 102 -32.52 20.41 1.95
CA LYS A 102 -32.14 21.45 2.90
C LYS A 102 -31.22 20.96 4.03
N TYR A 103 -31.50 19.77 4.60
CA TYR A 103 -30.75 19.27 5.76
C TYR A 103 -29.59 18.33 5.41
N VAL A 104 -29.71 17.54 4.34
CA VAL A 104 -28.76 16.45 4.01
C VAL A 104 -27.75 16.86 2.95
N GLU A 105 -28.12 17.68 1.96
CA GLU A 105 -27.25 18.01 0.82
C GLU A 105 -25.91 18.65 1.24
N PRO A 106 -25.87 19.64 2.15
CA PRO A 106 -24.60 20.22 2.61
C PRO A 106 -23.72 19.21 3.35
N ARG A 107 -24.33 18.26 4.07
CA ARG A 107 -23.63 17.23 4.84
C ARG A 107 -23.10 16.11 3.94
N PHE A 108 -23.85 15.80 2.88
CA PHE A 108 -23.47 14.74 1.95
C PHE A 108 -22.17 15.05 1.21
N ALA A 109 -21.90 16.31 0.91
CA ALA A 109 -20.62 16.75 0.33
C ALA A 109 -19.41 16.39 1.22
N GLU A 110 -19.55 16.52 2.55
CA GLU A 110 -18.52 16.14 3.53
C GLU A 110 -18.19 14.64 3.45
N ILE A 111 -19.21 13.78 3.35
CA ILE A 111 -19.00 12.33 3.17
C ILE A 111 -18.38 12.02 1.82
N GLN A 112 -18.84 12.67 0.75
CA GLN A 112 -18.31 12.42 -0.58
C GLN A 112 -16.79 12.64 -0.59
N ASP A 113 -16.31 13.78 -0.08
CA ASP A 113 -14.87 14.06 0.00
C ASP A 113 -14.11 12.97 0.77
N ILE A 114 -14.65 12.51 1.91
CA ILE A 114 -14.03 11.44 2.70
C ILE A 114 -13.97 10.12 1.91
N LEU A 115 -15.03 9.76 1.21
CA LEU A 115 -15.10 8.51 0.44
C LEU A 115 -14.21 8.54 -0.82
N PHE A 116 -14.12 9.69 -1.49
CA PHE A 116 -13.35 9.83 -2.73
C PHE A 116 -11.85 10.06 -2.48
N ASN A 117 -11.50 10.80 -1.42
CA ASN A 117 -10.13 11.25 -1.19
C ASN A 117 -9.49 10.56 0.01
N TYR A 118 -10.13 10.61 1.18
CA TYR A 118 -9.52 10.09 2.40
C TYR A 118 -9.49 8.57 2.43
N LEU A 119 -10.53 7.89 1.94
CA LEU A 119 -10.58 6.43 1.99
C LEU A 119 -9.40 5.77 1.24
N LYS A 120 -8.90 6.38 0.17
CA LYS A 120 -7.75 5.84 -0.57
C LYS A 120 -6.39 6.30 -0.02
N SER A 121 -6.32 7.49 0.57
CA SER A 121 -5.04 8.06 1.05
C SER A 121 -4.76 7.74 2.52
N ASP A 122 -5.80 7.71 3.34
CA ASP A 122 -5.75 7.38 4.77
C ASP A 122 -7.07 6.71 5.22
N PRO A 123 -7.23 5.39 5.00
CA PRO A 123 -8.43 4.64 5.38
C PRO A 123 -8.76 4.73 6.88
N ILE A 124 -7.74 4.77 7.75
CA ILE A 124 -7.92 4.90 9.21
C ILE A 124 -8.50 6.28 9.54
N GLN A 125 -7.95 7.35 8.98
CA GLN A 125 -8.48 8.70 9.17
C GLN A 125 -9.91 8.82 8.62
N ALA A 126 -10.20 8.23 7.46
CA ALA A 126 -11.53 8.22 6.87
C ALA A 126 -12.54 7.56 7.83
N TYR A 127 -12.21 6.39 8.38
CA TYR A 127 -13.03 5.69 9.36
C TYR A 127 -13.30 6.53 10.62
N MET A 128 -12.25 7.12 11.21
CA MET A 128 -12.42 7.96 12.41
C MET A 128 -13.26 9.21 12.15
N THR A 129 -13.09 9.82 10.98
CA THR A 129 -13.86 11.00 10.58
C THR A 129 -15.34 10.65 10.39
N LEU A 130 -15.64 9.51 9.77
CA LEU A 130 -17.01 9.01 9.61
C LEU A 130 -17.66 8.67 10.96
N ILE A 131 -16.93 8.11 11.93
CA ILE A 131 -17.44 7.92 13.29
C ILE A 131 -17.83 9.25 13.92
N ARG A 132 -16.95 10.26 13.87
CA ARG A 132 -17.23 11.58 14.45
C ARG A 132 -18.47 12.23 13.83
N ILE A 133 -18.64 12.11 12.51
CA ILE A 133 -19.83 12.57 11.80
C ILE A 133 -21.05 11.78 12.28
N SER A 134 -20.98 10.45 12.32
CA SER A 134 -22.06 9.58 12.79
C SER A 134 -22.54 9.98 14.19
N GLU A 135 -21.61 10.19 15.12
CA GLU A 135 -21.89 10.62 16.49
C GLU A 135 -22.56 11.99 16.55
N ARG A 136 -22.04 12.96 15.79
CA ARG A 136 -22.61 14.31 15.66
C ARG A 136 -24.06 14.26 15.19
N GLU A 137 -24.34 13.52 14.11
CA GLU A 137 -25.69 13.42 13.57
C GLU A 137 -26.64 12.66 14.53
N ASN A 138 -26.15 11.60 15.19
CA ASN A 138 -26.92 10.87 16.21
C ASN A 138 -27.32 11.77 17.39
N GLN A 139 -26.41 12.65 17.84
CA GLN A 139 -26.71 13.62 18.89
C GLN A 139 -27.79 14.62 18.47
N LEU A 140 -27.74 15.16 17.24
CA LEU A 140 -28.77 16.06 16.72
C LEU A 140 -30.15 15.39 16.66
N ILE A 141 -30.20 14.11 16.25
CA ILE A 141 -31.42 13.31 16.18
C ILE A 141 -31.98 13.07 17.60
N LYS A 142 -31.14 12.68 18.56
CA LYS A 142 -31.55 12.36 19.94
C LYS A 142 -32.04 13.58 20.71
N THR A 143 -31.36 14.71 20.56
CA THR A 143 -31.69 15.97 21.24
C THR A 143 -32.89 16.69 20.64
N LYS A 144 -33.38 16.25 19.46
CA LYS A 144 -34.44 16.90 18.70
C LYS A 144 -34.17 18.39 18.48
N ALA A 145 -32.90 18.74 18.22
CA ALA A 145 -32.46 20.12 18.05
C ALA A 145 -33.02 20.82 16.78
N ILE A 146 -33.68 20.06 15.90
CA ILE A 146 -34.32 20.54 14.67
C ILE A 146 -35.77 20.05 14.59
N ASN A 147 -36.53 20.58 13.61
CA ASN A 147 -37.92 20.18 13.37
C ASN A 147 -38.06 18.68 13.03
N GLN A 148 -39.25 18.11 13.30
CA GLN A 148 -39.51 16.67 13.12
C GLN A 148 -39.22 16.17 11.69
N GLU A 149 -39.53 16.96 10.67
CA GLU A 149 -39.25 16.60 9.27
C GLU A 149 -37.75 16.55 8.97
N GLY A 150 -36.96 17.48 9.54
CA GLY A 150 -35.51 17.47 9.42
C GLY A 150 -34.88 16.26 10.12
N ILE A 151 -35.42 15.87 11.28
CA ILE A 151 -34.99 14.65 12.00
C ILE A 151 -35.23 13.40 11.13
N ALA A 152 -36.41 13.29 10.50
CA ALA A 152 -36.73 12.16 9.63
C ALA A 152 -35.77 12.06 8.43
N ALA A 153 -35.40 13.19 7.82
CA ALA A 153 -34.40 13.23 6.76
C ALA A 153 -33.00 12.84 7.26
N LEU A 154 -32.57 13.37 8.41
CA LEU A 154 -31.27 13.03 9.00
C LEU A 154 -31.17 11.56 9.42
N GLN A 155 -32.27 10.90 9.79
CA GLN A 155 -32.25 9.47 10.13
C GLN A 155 -31.82 8.59 8.95
N GLN A 156 -32.25 8.90 7.72
CA GLN A 156 -31.83 8.15 6.54
C GLN A 156 -30.33 8.36 6.25
N TYR A 157 -29.88 9.61 6.38
CA TYR A 157 -28.48 9.97 6.26
C TYR A 157 -27.60 9.29 7.31
N TYR A 158 -28.02 9.30 8.58
CA TYR A 158 -27.34 8.63 9.68
C TYR A 158 -27.20 7.12 9.43
N ARG A 159 -28.28 6.44 9.01
CA ARG A 159 -28.24 5.00 8.68
C ARG A 159 -27.25 4.68 7.56
N LEU A 160 -27.12 5.57 6.59
CA LEU A 160 -26.11 5.42 5.54
C LEU A 160 -24.70 5.49 6.12
N ILE A 161 -24.40 6.50 6.94
CA ILE A 161 -23.10 6.63 7.60
C ILE A 161 -22.80 5.40 8.43
N GLU A 162 -23.74 4.98 9.26
CA GLU A 162 -23.61 3.82 10.15
C GLU A 162 -23.33 2.53 9.36
N SER A 163 -23.99 2.34 8.21
CA SER A 163 -23.69 1.24 7.28
C SER A 163 -22.26 1.31 6.72
N ILE A 164 -21.78 2.49 6.32
CA ILE A 164 -20.41 2.66 5.80
C ILE A 164 -19.38 2.39 6.90
N VAL A 165 -19.59 2.95 8.09
CA VAL A 165 -18.73 2.74 9.27
C VAL A 165 -18.67 1.25 9.61
N GLY A 166 -19.80 0.55 9.60
CA GLY A 166 -19.85 -0.90 9.83
C GLY A 166 -19.07 -1.70 8.79
N GLU A 167 -19.18 -1.36 7.51
CA GLU A 167 -18.39 -2.00 6.44
C GLU A 167 -16.88 -1.75 6.60
N LEU A 168 -16.47 -0.52 6.92
CA LEU A 168 -15.06 -0.18 7.15
C LEU A 168 -14.51 -0.87 8.40
N GLN A 169 -15.29 -0.90 9.48
CA GLN A 169 -14.90 -1.56 10.72
C GLN A 169 -14.59 -3.04 10.50
N GLN A 170 -15.31 -3.72 9.61
CA GLN A 170 -15.08 -5.14 9.30
C GLN A 170 -13.78 -5.40 8.51
N SER A 171 -13.18 -4.38 7.89
CA SER A 171 -11.92 -4.55 7.16
C SER A 171 -10.77 -4.91 8.10
N GLN A 172 -9.86 -5.75 7.64
CA GLN A 172 -8.69 -6.18 8.42
C GLN A 172 -7.82 -5.00 8.85
N LEU A 173 -7.66 -4.01 7.98
CA LEU A 173 -6.89 -2.80 8.27
C LEU A 173 -7.42 -2.09 9.53
N ILE A 174 -8.74 -1.85 9.57
CA ILE A 174 -9.37 -1.17 10.71
C ILE A 174 -9.34 -2.07 11.95
N GLN A 175 -9.64 -3.37 11.82
CA GLN A 175 -9.58 -4.32 12.94
C GLN A 175 -8.21 -4.35 13.62
N GLN A 176 -7.12 -4.35 12.84
CA GLN A 176 -5.76 -4.30 13.39
C GLN A 176 -5.40 -2.93 13.95
N ALA A 177 -5.99 -1.85 13.43
CA ALA A 177 -5.78 -0.50 13.94
C ALA A 177 -6.53 -0.20 15.25
N LEU A 178 -7.71 -0.82 15.49
CA LEU A 178 -8.60 -0.54 16.63
C LEU A 178 -7.88 -0.46 18.00
N PRO A 179 -6.99 -1.39 18.38
CA PRO A 179 -6.30 -1.34 19.68
C PRO A 179 -5.43 -0.10 19.87
N HIS A 180 -5.01 0.54 18.78
CA HIS A 180 -4.08 1.67 18.78
C HIS A 180 -4.76 3.02 18.54
N LEU A 181 -6.07 3.06 18.28
CA LEU A 181 -6.78 4.30 17.93
C LEU A 181 -6.87 5.31 19.08
N ARG A 182 -6.74 4.88 20.35
CA ARG A 182 -6.79 5.80 21.51
C ARG A 182 -5.66 6.82 21.50
N GLU A 183 -4.53 6.47 20.93
CA GLU A 183 -3.33 7.32 20.84
C GLU A 183 -3.22 8.02 19.48
N TYR A 184 -4.16 7.76 18.55
CA TYR A 184 -4.10 8.29 17.20
C TYR A 184 -4.21 9.82 17.18
N LYS A 185 -3.22 10.46 16.57
CA LYS A 185 -3.25 11.89 16.25
C LYS A 185 -3.62 12.06 14.77
N LEU A 186 -4.27 13.18 14.45
CA LEU A 186 -4.54 13.55 13.05
C LEU A 186 -3.22 13.56 12.26
N SER A 187 -3.24 12.92 11.09
CA SER A 187 -2.09 12.77 10.19
C SER A 187 -0.95 11.88 10.72
N ASP A 188 -1.14 11.20 11.85
CA ASP A 188 -0.17 10.23 12.36
C ASP A 188 -0.34 8.88 11.65
N ARG A 189 0.73 8.43 10.98
CA ARG A 189 0.75 7.18 10.22
C ARG A 189 1.52 6.05 10.91
N THR A 190 1.93 6.25 12.17
CA THR A 190 2.66 5.24 12.94
C THR A 190 1.92 3.91 13.09
N ILE A 191 0.58 3.93 13.09
CA ILE A 191 -0.23 2.70 13.11
C ILE A 191 0.01 1.86 11.85
N TYR A 192 0.16 2.49 10.67
CA TYR A 192 0.42 1.76 9.43
C TYR A 192 1.74 1.01 9.48
N ARG A 193 2.80 1.56 10.11
CA ARG A 193 4.10 0.86 10.26
C ARG A 193 4.02 -0.42 11.10
N LYS A 194 2.99 -0.56 11.94
CA LYS A 194 2.76 -1.77 12.74
C LYS A 194 2.04 -2.86 11.94
N ILE A 195 1.34 -2.47 10.87
CA ILE A 195 0.49 -3.34 10.05
C ILE A 195 1.18 -3.70 8.74
N LEU A 196 1.85 -2.72 8.13
CA LEU A 196 2.53 -2.81 6.85
C LEU A 196 4.04 -2.72 7.11
N THR A 197 4.73 -3.79 6.77
CA THR A 197 6.18 -3.94 6.92
C THR A 197 6.73 -4.51 5.61
N PRO A 198 7.11 -3.64 4.66
CA PRO A 198 7.62 -4.09 3.38
C PRO A 198 8.98 -4.77 3.54
N THR A 199 9.23 -5.77 2.70
CA THR A 199 10.59 -6.28 2.51
C THR A 199 11.29 -5.39 1.49
N VAL A 200 12.44 -4.83 1.87
CA VAL A 200 13.21 -3.93 1.01
C VAL A 200 14.44 -4.64 0.49
N LYS A 201 14.58 -4.69 -0.84
CA LYS A 201 15.74 -5.30 -1.51
C LYS A 201 16.24 -4.43 -2.68
N PRO A 202 17.51 -4.56 -3.10
CA PRO A 202 17.97 -4.01 -4.38
C PRO A 202 17.08 -4.47 -5.54
N ASN A 203 16.79 -3.57 -6.49
CA ASN A 203 15.87 -3.84 -7.61
C ASN A 203 16.46 -4.79 -8.69
N PHE A 204 17.74 -5.18 -8.54
CA PHE A 204 18.45 -6.10 -9.44
C PHE A 204 18.63 -7.51 -8.84
N MET A 205 18.19 -7.73 -7.60
CA MET A 205 18.28 -9.04 -6.96
C MET A 205 17.04 -9.88 -7.25
N TYR A 206 17.25 -10.97 -7.98
CA TYR A 206 16.24 -12.00 -8.23
C TYR A 206 15.98 -12.89 -7.00
N THR A 207 16.93 -12.97 -6.07
CA THR A 207 16.82 -13.80 -4.86
C THR A 207 16.22 -13.04 -3.68
N LYS A 208 15.15 -13.59 -3.08
CA LYS A 208 14.61 -13.12 -1.81
C LYS A 208 15.54 -13.51 -0.67
N LEU A 209 16.31 -12.57 -0.17
CA LEU A 209 17.09 -12.75 1.05
C LEU A 209 16.56 -11.77 2.10
N MET A 210 16.21 -12.29 3.27
CA MET A 210 15.83 -11.44 4.40
C MET A 210 17.08 -10.68 4.83
N ALA A 211 17.07 -9.35 4.75
CA ALA A 211 18.19 -8.52 5.20
C ALA A 211 18.22 -8.36 6.73
N THR A 212 17.12 -8.67 7.41
CA THR A 212 16.95 -8.46 8.84
C THR A 212 17.21 -9.74 9.62
N PHE A 213 17.99 -9.61 10.69
CA PHE A 213 18.25 -10.68 11.62
C PHE A 213 16.96 -11.18 12.29
N PRO A 214 16.84 -12.49 12.58
CA PRO A 214 15.70 -13.04 13.29
C PRO A 214 15.64 -12.49 14.73
N THR A 215 14.54 -11.83 15.09
CA THR A 215 14.38 -11.09 16.37
C THR A 215 14.48 -11.95 17.65
N LYS A 216 14.45 -13.27 17.54
CA LYS A 216 14.57 -14.22 18.68
C LYS A 216 15.72 -15.21 18.51
N GLY A 217 16.63 -14.98 17.56
CA GLY A 217 17.78 -15.84 17.32
C GLY A 217 18.93 -15.52 18.27
N GLU A 218 19.50 -16.54 18.91
CA GLU A 218 20.80 -16.44 19.55
C GLU A 218 21.88 -16.69 18.48
N GLU A 219 22.81 -15.76 18.31
CA GLU A 219 23.94 -15.92 17.37
C GLU A 219 24.89 -17.01 17.88
N LEU A 220 25.11 -18.04 17.07
CA LEU A 220 26.04 -19.12 17.37
C LEU A 220 27.43 -18.84 16.83
N ASP A 221 27.53 -18.36 15.60
CA ASP A 221 28.79 -18.12 14.89
C ASP A 221 28.57 -17.23 13.65
N SER A 222 29.63 -16.63 13.13
CA SER A 222 29.63 -15.86 11.89
C SER A 222 30.90 -16.13 11.08
N TYR A 223 30.74 -16.35 9.77
CA TYR A 223 31.86 -16.55 8.86
C TYR A 223 31.62 -15.88 7.50
N THR A 224 32.71 -15.57 6.80
CA THR A 224 32.67 -14.91 5.50
C THR A 224 33.00 -15.89 4.37
N VAL A 225 32.18 -15.90 3.32
CA VAL A 225 32.44 -16.65 2.08
C VAL A 225 32.45 -15.68 0.92
N ASN A 226 33.61 -15.47 0.29
CA ASN A 226 33.74 -14.64 -0.92
C ASN A 226 32.99 -13.30 -0.82
N ASP A 227 33.25 -12.53 0.24
CA ASP A 227 32.63 -11.23 0.57
C ASP A 227 31.15 -11.25 1.01
N THR A 228 30.56 -12.44 1.13
CA THR A 228 29.23 -12.64 1.72
C THR A 228 29.37 -13.01 3.19
N GLU A 229 28.64 -12.32 4.07
CA GLU A 229 28.61 -12.66 5.50
C GLU A 229 27.50 -13.68 5.77
N VAL A 230 27.85 -14.77 6.46
CA VAL A 230 26.94 -15.82 6.87
C VAL A 230 26.93 -15.91 8.38
N THR A 231 25.78 -15.59 8.98
CA THR A 231 25.57 -15.65 10.42
C THR A 231 24.67 -16.84 10.76
N ILE A 232 25.07 -17.64 11.74
CA ILE A 232 24.34 -18.84 12.18
C ILE A 232 23.53 -18.50 13.43
N PHE A 233 22.22 -18.71 13.39
CA PHE A 233 21.32 -18.48 14.52
C PHE A 233 20.73 -19.77 15.08
N LYS A 234 20.61 -19.83 16.40
CA LYS A 234 19.78 -20.80 17.11
C LYS A 234 18.44 -20.17 17.46
N LEU A 235 17.34 -20.80 17.06
CA LEU A 235 15.99 -20.35 17.39
C LEU A 235 15.41 -21.23 18.51
N PRO A 236 14.70 -20.65 19.50
CA PRO A 236 14.22 -21.39 20.67
C PRO A 236 13.26 -22.54 20.34
N ASN A 237 12.61 -22.49 19.18
CA ASN A 237 11.61 -23.48 18.75
C ASN A 237 12.05 -24.32 17.53
N ILE A 238 13.31 -24.20 17.08
CA ILE A 238 13.82 -24.96 15.93
C ILE A 238 15.12 -25.67 16.33
N VAL A 239 15.16 -26.98 16.12
CA VAL A 239 16.34 -27.82 16.45
C VAL A 239 17.51 -27.53 15.49
N GLN A 240 17.19 -27.15 14.25
CA GLN A 240 18.18 -26.84 13.23
C GLN A 240 18.68 -25.39 13.33
N PRO A 241 19.99 -25.15 13.15
CA PRO A 241 20.52 -23.80 13.05
C PRO A 241 20.05 -23.13 11.75
N LEU A 242 19.67 -21.86 11.85
CA LEU A 242 19.30 -21.03 10.70
C LEU A 242 20.53 -20.30 10.19
N TYR A 243 20.86 -20.49 8.91
CA TYR A 243 21.92 -19.75 8.23
C TYR A 243 21.32 -18.49 7.61
N HIS A 244 21.75 -17.34 8.07
CA HIS A 244 21.37 -16.03 7.56
C HIS A 244 22.49 -15.49 6.69
N ILE A 245 22.19 -15.18 5.43
CA ILE A 245 23.18 -14.79 4.42
C ILE A 245 22.91 -13.33 4.05
N ILE A 246 23.93 -12.48 4.15
CA ILE A 246 23.90 -11.08 3.72
C ILE A 246 24.90 -10.93 2.56
N PRO A 247 24.43 -10.99 1.31
CA PRO A 247 25.28 -10.79 0.14
C PRO A 247 25.85 -9.36 0.06
N PRO A 248 27.01 -9.18 -0.60
CA PRO A 248 27.63 -7.87 -0.77
C PRO A 248 26.71 -6.87 -1.50
N GLU A 249 25.76 -7.33 -2.30
CA GLU A 249 24.75 -6.54 -3.00
C GLU A 249 23.90 -5.68 -2.06
N PHE A 250 23.65 -6.15 -0.83
CA PHE A 250 22.94 -5.37 0.19
C PHE A 250 23.81 -4.28 0.84
N ARG A 251 25.13 -4.34 0.65
CA ARG A 251 26.13 -3.42 1.22
C ARG A 251 26.71 -2.44 0.19
N LEU A 252 26.26 -2.49 -1.06
CA LEU A 252 26.74 -1.58 -2.11
C LEU A 252 26.44 -0.13 -1.73
N ASP A 253 27.44 0.72 -1.97
CA ASP A 253 27.28 2.16 -1.90
C ASP A 253 26.44 2.68 -3.08
N GLU A 254 25.95 3.91 -2.96
CA GLU A 254 25.04 4.51 -3.94
C GLU A 254 25.70 4.66 -5.33
N GLU A 255 27.00 4.98 -5.37
CA GLU A 255 27.74 5.14 -6.64
C GLU A 255 27.88 3.81 -7.39
N LYS A 256 28.26 2.71 -6.72
CA LYS A 256 28.35 1.39 -7.36
C LYS A 256 26.99 0.88 -7.80
N TYR A 257 25.94 1.19 -7.03
CA TYR A 257 24.57 0.85 -7.41
C TYR A 257 24.20 1.51 -8.73
N GLU A 258 24.44 2.83 -8.86
CA GLU A 258 24.09 3.58 -10.07
C GLU A 258 24.86 3.07 -11.31
N ILE A 259 26.14 2.73 -11.16
CA ILE A 259 26.93 2.14 -12.25
C ILE A 259 26.35 0.80 -12.69
N LEU A 260 26.00 -0.08 -11.74
CA LEU A 260 25.42 -1.39 -12.05
C LEU A 260 24.06 -1.27 -12.73
N ASP A 261 23.22 -0.35 -12.27
CA ASP A 261 21.88 -0.12 -12.83
C ASP A 261 21.96 0.47 -14.26
N LEU A 262 22.90 1.40 -14.50
CA LEU A 262 23.20 1.93 -15.83
C LEU A 262 23.70 0.84 -16.77
N ALA A 263 24.63 -0.01 -16.32
CA ALA A 263 25.16 -1.11 -17.12
C ALA A 263 24.04 -2.11 -17.47
N ARG A 264 23.20 -2.48 -16.50
CA ARG A 264 22.07 -3.40 -16.72
C ARG A 264 21.06 -2.82 -17.69
N THR A 265 20.65 -1.57 -17.48
CA THR A 265 19.71 -0.87 -18.37
C THR A 265 20.27 -0.76 -19.79
N GLY A 266 21.59 -0.55 -19.93
CA GLY A 266 22.29 -0.59 -21.21
C GLY A 266 22.19 -1.95 -21.89
N LEU A 267 22.48 -3.03 -21.15
CA LEU A 267 22.44 -4.40 -21.63
C LEU A 267 21.02 -4.89 -21.96
N GLU A 268 20.01 -4.52 -21.16
CA GLU A 268 18.60 -4.88 -21.40
C GLU A 268 18.04 -4.22 -22.66
N LYS A 269 18.49 -3.00 -22.99
CA LYS A 269 18.11 -2.30 -24.22
C LYS A 269 18.84 -2.83 -25.45
N PHE A 270 19.87 -3.65 -25.26
CA PHE A 270 20.67 -4.19 -26.34
C PHE A 270 20.06 -5.51 -26.85
N GLU A 271 19.30 -5.44 -27.93
CA GLU A 271 19.00 -6.62 -28.75
C GLU A 271 20.13 -6.83 -29.77
N PRO A 272 21.07 -7.77 -29.55
CA PRO A 272 22.17 -7.97 -30.48
C PRO A 272 21.63 -8.41 -31.84
N LYS A 273 21.98 -7.65 -32.89
CA LYS A 273 21.67 -8.08 -34.26
C LYS A 273 22.59 -9.26 -34.59
N LYS A 274 22.07 -10.28 -35.29
CA LYS A 274 22.76 -11.56 -35.58
C LYS A 274 24.21 -11.48 -36.12
N GLY A 275 24.70 -10.31 -36.54
CA GLY A 275 26.08 -10.07 -36.97
C GLY A 275 27.05 -9.56 -35.89
N GLU A 276 26.60 -9.30 -34.66
CA GLU A 276 27.49 -8.84 -33.55
C GLU A 276 28.12 -9.99 -32.75
N PHE A 277 27.63 -11.22 -32.93
CA PHE A 277 28.21 -12.42 -32.32
C PHE A 277 29.52 -12.89 -32.97
N THR A 278 29.91 -12.30 -34.12
CA THR A 278 31.09 -12.73 -34.86
C THR A 278 32.37 -11.96 -34.50
N ASP A 279 32.29 -10.94 -33.65
CA ASP A 279 33.44 -10.06 -33.36
C ASP A 279 33.71 -9.92 -31.84
N PRO A 280 34.64 -10.71 -31.27
CA PRO A 280 34.91 -10.77 -29.83
C PRO A 280 35.41 -9.47 -29.22
N GLU A 281 36.04 -8.58 -30.01
CA GLU A 281 36.57 -7.30 -29.51
C GLU A 281 35.46 -6.29 -29.22
N ARG A 282 34.39 -6.26 -30.03
CA ARG A 282 33.25 -5.35 -29.81
C ARG A 282 32.39 -5.68 -28.61
N ILE A 283 32.46 -6.92 -28.13
CA ILE A 283 31.77 -7.36 -26.90
C ILE A 283 32.52 -6.88 -25.64
N ARG A 284 33.81 -6.52 -25.75
CA ARG A 284 34.63 -6.06 -24.61
C ARG A 284 34.62 -4.55 -24.39
N ASP A 285 34.27 -3.77 -25.40
CA ASP A 285 34.24 -2.30 -25.35
C ASP A 285 32.87 -1.72 -24.92
N VAL A 286 31.95 -2.57 -24.45
CA VAL A 286 30.59 -2.20 -24.00
C VAL A 286 30.41 -2.53 -22.52
#